data_AF-A0A349PHU1-F1
#
_entry.id   AF-A0A349PHU1-F1
#
_cell.length_a   1.000
_cell.length_b   1.000
_cell.length_c   1.000
_cell.angle_alpha   90.00
_cell.angle_beta   90.00
_cell.angle_gamma   90.00
#
_symmetry.space_group_name_H-M   'P 1'
#
loop_
_entity.id
_entity.type
_entity.pdbx_description
1 polymer ?
#
loop_
_entity_poly.entity_id
_entity_poly.type
_entity_poly.pdbx_seq_one_letter_code
_entity_poly.pdbx_strand_id
1 'polypeptide(L)'
;MNLSLPIHLSIHIAFGLLAGLIVWRIWKKPWQAFFFALAGGFLVDFDHFIDYYFAFGFAWNWDYFRNGYPFLKSGRILVLLHAWEYATILVLLVFLVKSKIAKTILLSLALGLCFHLATDVVVDEMPVKSYSIVYRISHNFEIKYLINPSNYEKHLQRKARVKF
;
A
#
# COMPACT_ATOMS: atom_id res chain seq x y z
N MET A 1 -3.49 14.69 5.35
CA MET A 1 -4.75 14.84 6.15
C MET A 1 -4.94 13.63 7.07
N ASN A 2 -5.43 13.78 8.31
CA ASN A 2 -5.76 12.61 9.14
C ASN A 2 -7.16 12.06 8.79
N LEU A 3 -7.24 11.21 7.78
CA LEU A 3 -8.47 10.47 7.49
C LEU A 3 -8.67 9.33 8.48
N SER A 4 -9.94 9.00 8.76
CA SER A 4 -10.24 7.77 9.50
C SER A 4 -9.95 6.56 8.61
N LEU A 5 -9.51 5.45 9.22
CA LEU A 5 -9.22 4.20 8.50
C LEU A 5 -10.36 3.77 7.55
N PRO A 6 -11.66 3.83 7.93
CA PRO A 6 -12.74 3.47 7.00
C PRO A 6 -12.80 4.36 5.76
N ILE A 7 -12.53 5.67 5.88
CA ILE A 7 -12.54 6.59 4.75
C ILE A 7 -11.34 6.30 3.85
N HIS A 8 -10.16 6.11 4.43
CA HIS A 8 -8.94 5.76 3.69
C HIS A 8 -9.13 4.46 2.88
N LEU A 9 -9.62 3.39 3.50
CA LEU A 9 -9.93 2.14 2.80
C LEU A 9 -11.02 2.29 1.73
N SER A 10 -12.01 3.17 1.95
CA SER A 10 -13.05 3.44 0.94
C SER A 10 -12.49 4.12 -0.31
N ILE A 11 -11.48 4.98 -0.15
CA ILE A 11 -10.76 5.60 -1.27
C ILE A 11 -10.05 4.51 -2.09
N HIS A 12 -9.32 3.61 -1.42
CA HIS A 12 -8.64 2.47 -2.06
C HIS A 12 -9.59 1.55 -2.84
N ILE A 13 -10.74 1.23 -2.25
CA ILE A 13 -11.79 0.46 -2.93
C ILE A 13 -12.31 1.23 -4.15
N ALA A 14 -12.63 2.53 -4.01
CA ALA A 14 -13.17 3.33 -5.11
C ALA A 14 -12.19 3.43 -6.29
N PHE A 15 -10.92 3.69 -6.02
CA PHE A 15 -9.90 3.73 -7.07
C PHE A 15 -9.57 2.34 -7.63
N GLY A 16 -9.58 1.28 -6.81
CA GLY A 16 -9.48 -0.10 -7.29
C GLY A 16 -10.60 -0.48 -8.25
N LEU A 17 -11.85 -0.08 -7.96
CA LEU A 17 -12.98 -0.25 -8.87
C LEU A 17 -12.82 0.57 -10.17
N LEU A 18 -12.31 1.79 -10.07
CA LEU A 18 -11.99 2.61 -11.25
C LEU A 18 -10.93 1.94 -12.14
N ALA A 19 -9.86 1.41 -11.55
CA ALA A 19 -8.85 0.64 -12.27
C ALA A 19 -9.48 -0.58 -12.97
N GLY A 20 -10.32 -1.33 -12.26
CA GLY A 20 -11.05 -2.47 -12.82
C GLY A 20 -11.94 -2.07 -14.00
N LEU A 21 -12.66 -0.94 -13.89
CA LEU A 21 -13.48 -0.40 -14.98
C LEU A 21 -12.63 -0.06 -16.21
N ILE A 22 -11.50 0.61 -16.05
CA ILE A 22 -10.58 0.95 -17.14
C ILE A 22 -10.10 -0.32 -17.85
N VAL A 23 -9.58 -1.30 -17.12
CA VAL A 23 -9.05 -2.53 -17.71
C VAL A 23 -10.15 -3.38 -18.36
N TRP A 24 -11.33 -3.44 -17.74
CA TRP A 24 -12.49 -4.11 -18.32
C TRP A 24 -12.85 -3.52 -19.68
N ARG A 25 -12.81 -2.19 -19.84
CA ARG A 25 -13.12 -1.53 -21.11
C ARG A 25 -12.16 -1.92 -22.23
N ILE A 26 -10.91 -2.25 -21.92
CA ILE A 26 -9.86 -2.63 -22.88
C ILE A 26 -10.03 -4.09 -23.36
N TRP A 27 -10.12 -5.07 -22.44
CA TRP A 27 -10.10 -6.50 -22.80
C TRP A 27 -11.38 -7.27 -22.57
N LYS A 28 -12.44 -6.63 -22.05
CA LYS A 28 -13.79 -7.19 -21.88
C LYS A 28 -13.81 -8.46 -21.00
N LYS A 29 -12.98 -8.49 -19.96
CA LYS A 29 -12.89 -9.56 -18.95
C LYS A 29 -13.24 -9.01 -17.56
N PRO A 30 -14.54 -8.80 -17.24
CA PRO A 30 -14.96 -8.04 -16.07
C PRO A 30 -14.52 -8.66 -14.76
N TRP A 31 -14.71 -9.97 -14.59
CA TRP A 31 -14.35 -10.68 -13.36
C TRP A 31 -12.86 -10.48 -13.01
N GLN A 32 -11.97 -10.81 -13.95
CA GLN A 32 -10.54 -10.63 -13.75
C GLN A 32 -10.19 -9.16 -13.56
N ALA A 33 -10.83 -8.27 -14.32
CA ALA A 33 -10.51 -6.85 -14.28
C ALA A 33 -10.77 -6.25 -12.88
N PHE A 34 -11.95 -6.47 -12.32
CA PHE A 34 -12.32 -5.91 -11.01
C PHE A 34 -11.64 -6.63 -9.85
N PHE A 35 -11.64 -7.98 -9.84
CA PHE A 35 -11.05 -8.73 -8.72
C PHE A 35 -9.57 -8.40 -8.56
N PHE A 36 -8.80 -8.43 -9.64
CA PHE A 36 -7.37 -8.19 -9.56
C PHE A 36 -7.01 -6.70 -9.40
N ALA A 37 -7.90 -5.78 -9.80
CA ALA A 37 -7.70 -4.36 -9.50
C ALA A 37 -7.94 -4.05 -8.02
N LEU A 38 -8.94 -4.69 -7.39
CA LEU A 38 -9.12 -4.64 -5.94
C LEU A 38 -8.00 -5.36 -5.19
N ALA A 39 -7.47 -6.44 -5.76
CA ALA A 39 -6.32 -7.12 -5.17
C ALA A 39 -5.08 -6.22 -5.12
N GLY A 40 -4.79 -5.48 -6.20
CA GLY A 40 -3.69 -4.52 -6.23
C GLY A 40 -3.98 -3.22 -5.48
N GLY A 41 -5.25 -2.80 -5.44
CA GLY A 41 -5.64 -1.47 -4.93
C GLY A 41 -6.11 -1.43 -3.48
N PHE A 42 -6.56 -2.55 -2.91
CA PHE A 42 -7.10 -2.61 -1.54
C PHE A 42 -6.53 -3.79 -0.75
N LEU A 43 -6.44 -5.00 -1.34
CA LEU A 43 -5.90 -6.15 -0.60
C LEU A 43 -4.39 -6.04 -0.35
N VAL A 44 -3.70 -5.11 -1.01
CA VAL A 44 -2.29 -4.81 -0.76
C VAL A 44 -2.04 -4.37 0.69
N ASP A 45 -2.99 -3.67 1.30
CA ASP A 45 -2.97 -3.23 2.71
C ASP A 45 -2.86 -4.39 3.71
N PHE A 46 -3.13 -5.62 3.28
CA PHE A 46 -3.01 -6.76 4.17
C PHE A 46 -1.55 -7.04 4.57
N ASP A 47 -0.57 -6.44 3.89
CA ASP A 47 0.83 -6.51 4.35
C ASP A 47 1.06 -5.76 5.67
N HIS A 48 0.17 -4.86 6.09
CA HIS A 48 0.24 -4.21 7.42
C HIS A 48 0.09 -5.20 8.57
N PHE A 49 -0.50 -6.37 8.33
CA PHE A 49 -0.50 -7.45 9.32
C PHE A 49 0.91 -7.98 9.59
N ILE A 50 1.81 -7.88 8.62
CA ILE A 50 3.25 -8.19 8.80
C ILE A 50 3.86 -7.15 9.73
N ASP A 51 3.66 -5.85 9.49
CA ASP A 51 4.11 -4.79 10.40
C ASP A 51 3.61 -5.02 11.83
N TYR A 52 2.33 -5.37 11.97
CA TYR A 52 1.74 -5.71 13.26
C TYR A 52 2.45 -6.87 13.93
N TYR A 53 2.63 -7.98 13.22
CA TYR A 53 3.29 -9.17 13.73
C TYR A 53 4.74 -8.87 14.15
N PHE A 54 5.49 -8.08 13.38
CA PHE A 54 6.85 -7.69 13.75
C PHE A 54 6.91 -6.81 15.00
N ALA A 55 5.88 -6.00 15.25
CA ALA A 55 5.82 -5.13 16.42
C ALA A 55 5.29 -5.86 17.67
N PHE A 56 4.28 -6.72 17.54
CA PHE A 56 3.52 -7.27 18.67
C PHE A 56 3.45 -8.80 18.71
N GLY A 57 4.02 -9.51 17.72
CA GLY A 57 3.90 -10.96 17.59
C GLY A 57 2.45 -11.38 17.37
N PHE A 58 2.03 -12.48 17.99
CA PHE A 58 0.67 -13.02 17.89
C PHE A 58 -0.34 -12.36 18.86
N ALA A 59 0.07 -11.37 19.67
CA ALA A 59 -0.80 -10.71 20.64
C ALA A 59 -1.72 -9.69 19.95
N TRP A 60 -2.77 -10.18 19.27
CA TRP A 60 -3.68 -9.36 18.48
C TRP A 60 -4.47 -8.35 19.33
N ASN A 61 -4.47 -7.11 18.88
CA ASN A 61 -5.20 -6.00 19.44
C ASN A 61 -5.62 -5.05 18.31
N TRP A 62 -6.94 -4.96 18.10
CA TRP A 62 -7.53 -4.16 17.05
C TRP A 62 -7.26 -2.65 17.19
N ASP A 63 -7.28 -2.14 18.42
CA ASP A 63 -6.97 -0.74 18.68
C ASP A 63 -5.53 -0.42 18.31
N TYR A 64 -4.59 -1.32 18.56
CA TYR A 64 -3.20 -1.11 18.19
C TYR A 64 -3.03 -1.08 16.67
N PHE A 65 -3.71 -2.01 15.96
CA PHE A 65 -3.67 -2.08 14.50
C PHE A 65 -4.23 -0.81 13.86
N ARG A 66 -5.48 -0.45 14.17
CA ARG A 66 -6.17 0.69 13.53
C ARG A 66 -5.54 2.05 13.84
N ASN A 67 -4.78 2.16 14.92
CA ASN A 67 -4.07 3.40 15.30
C ASN A 67 -2.65 3.50 14.70
N GLY A 68 -2.18 2.49 13.96
CA GLY A 68 -0.82 2.50 13.40
C GLY A 68 0.27 2.40 14.47
N TYR A 69 -0.04 1.78 15.61
CA TYR A 69 0.93 1.55 16.69
C TYR A 69 2.08 0.60 16.32
N PRO A 70 1.95 -0.35 15.37
CA PRO A 70 3.08 -1.15 14.93
C PRO A 70 4.28 -0.29 14.50
N PHE A 71 4.03 0.76 13.72
CA PHE A 71 5.07 1.69 13.26
C PHE A 71 5.71 2.47 14.41
N LEU A 72 4.92 2.89 15.40
CA LEU A 72 5.44 3.60 16.58
C LEU A 72 6.36 2.70 17.41
N LYS A 73 5.94 1.46 17.65
CA LYS A 73 6.68 0.49 18.45
C LYS A 73 7.97 0.08 17.75
N SER A 74 7.90 -0.35 16.49
CA SER A 74 9.05 -0.84 15.73
C SER A 74 10.00 0.27 15.27
N GLY A 75 9.49 1.49 15.03
CA GLY A 75 10.23 2.54 14.36
C GLY A 75 10.52 2.26 12.88
N ARG A 76 9.83 1.28 12.29
CA ARG A 76 10.01 0.82 10.91
C ARG A 76 8.67 0.78 10.17
N ILE A 77 8.73 0.92 8.84
CA ILE A 77 7.58 0.74 7.94
C ILE A 77 7.93 -0.37 6.94
N LEU A 78 7.47 -1.60 7.20
CA LEU A 78 7.83 -2.79 6.40
C LEU A 78 7.01 -2.91 5.12
N VAL A 79 5.67 -2.82 5.19
CA VAL A 79 4.71 -2.74 4.05
C VAL A 79 5.24 -3.28 2.72
N LEU A 80 5.56 -4.57 2.68
CA LEU A 80 6.44 -5.16 1.66
C LEU A 80 5.86 -5.15 0.25
N LEU A 81 4.53 -5.05 0.10
CA LEU A 81 3.81 -5.06 -1.18
C LEU A 81 3.62 -3.65 -1.77
N HIS A 82 3.84 -2.61 -0.97
CA HIS A 82 3.66 -1.22 -1.38
C HIS A 82 4.87 -0.69 -2.16
N ALA A 83 5.04 -1.11 -3.41
CA ALA A 83 6.21 -0.73 -4.20
C ALA A 83 5.89 -0.34 -5.66
N TRP A 84 6.41 0.82 -6.09
CA TRP A 84 6.33 1.27 -7.48
C TRP A 84 7.03 0.30 -8.44
N GLU A 85 8.06 -0.39 -7.96
CA GLU A 85 8.80 -1.39 -8.73
C GLU A 85 7.88 -2.55 -9.14
N TYR A 86 6.99 -3.01 -8.26
CA TYR A 86 6.06 -4.10 -8.61
C TYR A 86 5.04 -3.66 -9.65
N ALA A 87 4.48 -2.46 -9.52
CA ALA A 87 3.55 -1.93 -10.52
C ALA A 87 4.24 -1.82 -11.90
N THR A 88 5.48 -1.32 -11.92
CA THR A 88 6.30 -1.23 -13.14
C THR A 88 6.54 -2.61 -13.75
N ILE A 89 6.99 -3.58 -12.96
CA ILE A 89 7.23 -4.97 -13.42
C ILE A 89 5.94 -5.58 -13.98
N LEU A 90 4.81 -5.42 -13.31
CA LEU A 90 3.51 -5.94 -13.76
C LEU A 90 3.12 -5.34 -15.12
N VAL A 91 3.30 -4.03 -15.34
CA VAL A 91 3.08 -3.40 -16.65
C VAL A 91 3.99 -3.99 -17.72
N LEU A 92 5.29 -4.17 -17.43
CA LEU A 92 6.21 -4.77 -18.40
C LEU A 92 5.79 -6.19 -18.78
N LEU A 93 5.33 -7.00 -17.83
CA LEU A 93 4.85 -8.36 -18.07
C LEU A 93 3.61 -8.40 -18.99
N VAL A 94 2.77 -7.36 -19.02
CA VAL A 94 1.61 -7.27 -19.95
C VAL A 94 2.05 -7.40 -21.41
N PHE A 95 3.21 -6.85 -21.77
CA PHE A 95 3.74 -6.88 -23.14
C PHE A 95 4.35 -8.23 -23.51
N LEU A 96 4.78 -9.01 -22.52
CA LEU A 96 5.43 -10.31 -22.72
C LEU A 96 4.43 -11.47 -22.85
N VAL A 97 3.24 -11.34 -22.27
CA VAL A 97 2.22 -12.39 -22.33
C VAL A 97 1.31 -12.23 -23.56
N LYS A 98 0.86 -13.35 -24.15
CA LYS A 98 -0.10 -13.33 -25.28
C LYS A 98 -1.56 -13.42 -24.83
N SER A 99 -1.83 -14.12 -23.72
CA SER A 99 -3.20 -14.37 -23.24
C SER A 99 -3.88 -13.08 -22.80
N LYS A 100 -5.07 -12.79 -23.37
CA LYS A 100 -5.91 -11.65 -22.94
C LYS A 100 -6.28 -11.72 -21.46
N ILE A 101 -6.47 -12.93 -20.92
CA ILE A 101 -6.76 -13.14 -19.49
C ILE A 101 -5.55 -12.72 -18.65
N ALA A 102 -4.35 -13.21 -19.00
CA ALA A 102 -3.12 -12.84 -18.30
C ALA A 102 -2.86 -11.33 -18.37
N LYS A 103 -3.03 -10.71 -19.55
CA LYS A 103 -2.92 -9.26 -19.71
C LYS A 103 -3.89 -8.51 -18.80
N THR A 104 -5.15 -8.97 -18.73
CA THR A 104 -6.18 -8.39 -17.85
C THR A 104 -5.74 -8.43 -16.40
N ILE A 105 -5.31 -9.60 -15.92
CA ILE A 105 -4.87 -9.78 -14.53
C ILE A 105 -3.70 -8.85 -14.21
N LEU A 106 -2.66 -8.87 -15.06
CA LEU A 106 -1.43 -8.10 -14.84
C LEU A 106 -1.68 -6.59 -14.84
N LEU A 107 -2.42 -6.08 -15.83
CA LEU A 107 -2.72 -4.64 -15.88
C LEU A 107 -3.66 -4.21 -14.76
N SER A 108 -4.61 -5.05 -14.37
CA SER A 108 -5.51 -4.76 -13.25
C SER A 108 -4.73 -4.66 -11.93
N LEU A 109 -3.85 -5.62 -11.64
CA LEU A 109 -2.97 -5.55 -10.48
C LEU A 109 -2.11 -4.29 -10.53
N ALA A 110 -1.48 -4.02 -11.68
CA ALA A 110 -0.59 -2.87 -11.85
C ALA A 110 -1.33 -1.54 -11.63
N LEU A 111 -2.50 -1.36 -12.26
CA LEU A 111 -3.24 -0.11 -12.19
C LEU A 111 -3.89 0.08 -10.82
N GLY A 112 -4.41 -0.99 -10.22
CA GLY A 112 -4.90 -0.97 -8.83
C GLY A 112 -3.81 -0.55 -7.85
N LEU A 113 -2.63 -1.18 -7.95
CA LEU A 113 -1.47 -0.85 -7.11
C LEU A 113 -0.98 0.59 -7.37
N CYS A 114 -0.88 1.02 -8.63
CA CYS A 114 -0.52 2.40 -8.96
C CYS A 114 -1.46 3.42 -8.32
N PHE A 115 -2.78 3.19 -8.40
CA PHE A 115 -3.72 4.12 -7.78
C PHE A 115 -3.62 4.11 -6.27
N HIS A 116 -3.50 2.95 -5.64
CA HIS A 116 -3.30 2.83 -4.20
C HIS A 116 -2.08 3.64 -3.73
N LEU A 117 -0.90 3.41 -4.35
CA LEU A 117 0.32 4.14 -4.01
C LEU A 117 0.21 5.64 -4.29
N ALA A 118 -0.47 6.02 -5.38
CA ALA A 118 -0.68 7.44 -5.70
C ALA A 118 -1.59 8.11 -4.67
N THR A 119 -2.66 7.44 -4.24
CA THR A 119 -3.57 7.96 -3.21
C THR A 119 -2.85 8.12 -1.89
N ASP A 120 -2.03 7.16 -1.48
CA ASP A 120 -1.21 7.25 -0.29
C ASP A 120 -0.24 8.43 -0.30
N VAL A 121 0.49 8.62 -1.41
CA VAL A 121 1.40 9.76 -1.59
C VAL A 121 0.68 11.09 -1.40
N VAL A 122 -0.54 11.21 -1.92
CA VAL A 122 -1.31 12.46 -1.90
C VAL A 122 -2.03 12.67 -0.56
N VAL A 123 -2.72 11.65 -0.06
CA VAL A 123 -3.63 11.74 1.09
C VAL A 123 -2.86 11.71 2.41
N ASP A 124 -1.88 10.81 2.51
CA ASP A 124 -1.06 10.62 3.71
C ASP A 124 0.23 11.45 3.66
N GLU A 125 0.41 12.25 2.60
CA GLU A 125 1.56 13.12 2.39
C GLU A 125 2.88 12.33 2.49
N MET A 126 2.87 11.10 1.98
CA MET A 126 4.01 10.21 1.97
C MET A 126 4.95 10.54 0.80
N PRO A 127 6.27 10.63 1.02
CA PRO A 127 7.22 10.81 -0.08
C PRO A 127 7.12 9.64 -1.07
N VAL A 128 7.19 9.93 -2.38
CA VAL A 128 7.15 8.90 -3.43
C VAL A 128 8.21 7.80 -3.21
N LYS A 129 9.41 8.21 -2.78
CA LYS A 129 10.54 7.30 -2.48
C LYS A 129 10.25 6.29 -1.37
N SER A 130 9.29 6.58 -0.49
CA SER A 130 8.90 5.69 0.61
C SER A 130 8.23 4.44 0.11
N TYR A 131 7.68 4.48 -1.10
CA TYR A 131 7.13 3.35 -1.83
C TYR A 131 8.13 2.77 -2.85
N SER A 132 9.43 2.99 -2.66
CA SER A 132 10.45 2.19 -3.33
C SER A 132 10.93 1.09 -2.39
N ILE A 133 10.76 -0.17 -2.77
CA ILE A 133 11.25 -1.29 -1.95
C ILE A 133 12.78 -1.27 -1.85
N VAL A 134 13.47 -0.88 -2.93
CA VAL A 134 14.94 -0.74 -2.92
C VAL A 134 15.38 0.36 -1.95
N TYR A 135 14.71 1.52 -1.99
CA TYR A 135 15.00 2.62 -1.07
C TYR A 135 14.76 2.20 0.40
N ARG A 136 13.66 1.50 0.67
CA ARG A 136 13.37 1.00 2.02
C ARG A 136 14.39 -0.02 2.52
N ILE A 137 14.78 -0.99 1.69
CA ILE A 137 15.81 -1.97 2.05
C ILE A 137 17.15 -1.28 2.34
N SER A 138 17.58 -0.34 1.49
CA SER A 138 18.85 0.39 1.69
C SER A 138 18.89 1.23 2.98
N HIS A 139 17.73 1.58 3.53
CA HIS A 139 17.58 2.32 4.78
C HIS A 139 17.03 1.46 5.94
N ASN A 140 17.09 0.12 5.80
CA ASN A 140 16.64 -0.84 6.79
C ASN A 140 15.20 -0.57 7.32
N PHE A 141 14.35 -0.05 6.43
CA PHE A 141 12.96 0.34 6.70
C PHE A 141 12.77 1.38 7.80
N GLU A 142 13.82 2.10 8.21
CA GLU A 142 13.75 3.07 9.32
C GLU A 142 12.87 4.27 8.97
N ILE A 143 11.84 4.51 9.79
CA ILE A 143 10.79 5.50 9.49
C ILE A 143 11.32 6.91 9.25
N LYS A 144 12.41 7.30 9.92
CA LYS A 144 13.02 8.64 9.82
C LYS A 144 13.50 8.99 8.40
N TYR A 145 13.78 7.99 7.57
CA TYR A 145 14.19 8.19 6.17
C TYR A 145 13.03 8.08 5.18
N LEU A 146 11.88 7.57 5.64
CA LEU A 146 10.71 7.21 4.84
C LEU A 146 9.54 8.18 5.00
N ILE A 147 9.60 9.14 5.90
CA ILE A 147 8.54 10.14 6.03
C ILE A 147 9.13 11.55 6.03
N ASN A 148 8.28 12.54 5.77
CA ASN A 148 8.70 13.94 5.83
C ASN A 148 9.16 14.31 7.25
N PRO A 149 10.14 15.23 7.41
CA PRO A 149 10.66 15.61 8.72
C PRO A 149 9.58 16.02 9.73
N SER A 150 8.58 16.81 9.28
CA SER A 150 7.44 17.22 10.12
C SER A 150 6.59 16.03 10.60
N ASN A 151 6.42 14.99 9.78
CA ASN A 151 5.71 13.78 10.17
C ASN A 151 6.58 12.91 11.11
N TYR A 152 7.91 12.94 10.97
CA TYR A 152 8.81 12.27 11.90
C TYR A 152 8.81 12.93 13.29
N GLU A 153 8.75 14.25 13.36
CA GLU A 153 8.60 14.96 14.64
C GLU A 153 7.28 14.56 15.34
N LYS A 154 6.16 14.55 14.60
CA LYS A 154 4.87 14.06 15.12
C LYS A 154 4.96 12.61 15.61
N HIS A 155 5.68 11.76 14.87
CA HIS A 155 5.92 10.37 15.25
C HIS A 155 6.65 10.28 16.59
N LEU A 156 7.73 11.05 16.78
CA LEU A 156 8.49 11.07 18.04
C LEU A 156 7.64 11.56 19.22
N GLN A 157 6.85 12.63 19.02
CA GLN A 157 5.94 13.14 20.05
C GLN A 157 4.88 12.10 20.44
N ARG A 158 4.31 11.39 19.46
CA ARG A 158 3.31 10.34 19.70
C ARG A 158 3.94 9.14 20.42
N LYS A 159 5.14 8.73 20.01
CA LYS A 159 5.89 7.63 20.64
C LYS A 159 6.23 7.92 22.10
N ALA A 160 6.54 9.17 22.46
CA ALA A 160 6.81 9.54 23.86
C ALA A 160 5.57 9.47 24.77
N ARG A 161 4.35 9.55 24.21
CA ARG A 161 3.09 9.56 24.96
C ARG A 161 2.46 8.18 25.10
N VAL A 162 2.69 7.30 24.13
CA VAL A 162 2.09 5.95 24.09
C VAL A 162 2.99 4.97 24.82
N LYS A 163 2.42 4.27 25.81
CA LYS A 163 3.03 3.09 26.44
C LYS A 163 2.33 1.85 25.85
N PHE A 164 3.11 0.89 25.38
CA PHE A 164 2.62 -0.31 24.70
C PHE A 164 2.32 -1.45 25.65
#